data_AF-A0A843R3N6-F1
#
_entry.id   AF-A0A843R3N6-F1
#
_cell.length_a   1.000
_cell.length_b   1.000
_cell.length_c   1.000
_cell.angle_alpha   90.00
_cell.angle_beta   90.00
_cell.angle_gamma   90.00
#
_symmetry.space_group_name_H-M   'P 1'
#
loop_
_entity.id
_entity.type
_entity.pdbx_description
1 polymer ?
#
loop_
_entity_poly.entity_id
_entity_poly.type
_entity_poly.pdbx_seq_one_letter_code
_entity_poly.pdbx_strand_id
1 'polypeptide(L)' 'MKEQSKQVKALWGKKSNVDGQELWQPLVVHLLDTKNVINWLYGHWLTDGQRKVIQGNLSEEAGQ' A
#
# COMPACT_ATOMS: atom_id res chain seq x y z
N MET A 1 -4.53 -16.62 -1.31
CA MET A 1 -5.26 -15.36 -1.09
C MET A 1 -6.75 -15.67 -1.05
N LYS A 2 -7.53 -15.04 -0.16
CA LYS A 2 -8.99 -15.16 -0.22
C LYS A 2 -9.49 -14.54 -1.53
N GLU A 3 -10.45 -15.20 -2.18
CA GLU A 3 -11.08 -14.66 -3.37
C GLU A 3 -11.81 -13.35 -3.01
N GLN A 4 -11.61 -12.32 -3.83
CA GLN A 4 -12.19 -11.01 -3.58
C GLN A 4 -13.52 -10.83 -4.32
N SER A 5 -14.41 -10.02 -3.75
CA SER A 5 -15.70 -9.73 -4.38
C SER A 5 -15.51 -9.01 -5.72
N LYS A 6 -16.49 -9.17 -6.61
CA LYS A 6 -16.49 -8.49 -7.92
C LYS A 6 -16.41 -6.96 -7.76
N GLN A 7 -17.05 -6.42 -6.74
CA GLN A 7 -17.07 -5.00 -6.41
C GLN A 7 -15.66 -4.48 -6.10
N VAL A 8 -14.86 -5.24 -5.33
CA VAL A 8 -13.49 -4.85 -5.00
C VAL A 8 -12.59 -4.91 -6.24
N LYS A 9 -12.76 -5.92 -7.09
CA LYS A 9 -12.00 -6.06 -8.35
C LYS A 9 -12.36 -4.99 -9.39
N ALA A 10 -13.54 -4.37 -9.29
CA ALA A 10 -14.01 -3.34 -10.21
C ALA A 10 -13.43 -1.94 -9.92
N LEU A 11 -12.89 -1.70 -8.73
CA LEU A 11 -12.22 -0.44 -8.40
C LEU A 11 -10.85 -0.39 -9.07
N TRP A 12 -10.54 0.70 -9.77
CA TRP A 12 -9.22 0.92 -10.38
C TRP A 12 -8.33 1.72 -9.43
N GLY A 13 -7.08 1.30 -9.30
CA GLY A 13 -6.03 2.07 -8.62
C GLY A 13 -5.19 2.87 -9.60
N LYS A 14 -5.04 2.38 -10.83
CA LYS A 14 -4.34 3.04 -11.92
C LYS A 14 -5.04 2.77 -13.25
N LYS A 15 -5.06 3.77 -14.12
CA LYS A 15 -5.49 3.66 -15.52
C LYS A 15 -4.38 4.23 -16.41
N SER A 16 -4.13 3.61 -17.55
CA SER A 16 -3.27 4.17 -18.58
C SER A 16 -3.80 3.84 -19.97
N ASN A 17 -3.30 4.55 -20.98
CA ASN A 17 -3.43 4.17 -22.38
C ASN A 17 -2.02 4.01 -22.96
N VAL A 18 -1.76 2.88 -23.60
CA VAL A 18 -0.47 2.57 -24.23
C VAL A 18 -0.76 2.10 -25.64
N ASP A 19 -0.30 2.84 -26.65
CA ASP A 19 -0.52 2.55 -28.07
C ASP A 19 -2.00 2.31 -28.44
N GLY A 20 -2.90 3.08 -27.84
CA GLY A 20 -4.35 2.97 -28.05
C GLY A 20 -5.03 1.93 -27.16
N GLN A 21 -4.28 1.07 -26.45
CA GLN A 21 -4.83 0.09 -25.52
C GLN A 21 -5.11 0.73 -24.16
N GLU A 22 -6.37 0.67 -23.70
CA GLU A 22 -6.70 1.02 -22.32
C GLU A 22 -6.28 -0.11 -21.37
N LEU A 23 -5.48 0.24 -20.36
CA LEU A 23 -5.01 -0.66 -19.31
C LEU A 23 -5.52 -0.19 -17.96
N TRP A 24 -5.89 -1.13 -17.11
CA TRP A 24 -6.35 -0.88 -15.74
C TRP A 24 -5.69 -1.83 -14.76
N GLN A 25 -5.26 -1.28 -13.63
CA GLN A 25 -4.80 -2.06 -12.48
C GLN A 25 -5.87 -1.98 -11.38
N PRO A 26 -6.37 -3.10 -10.85
CA PRO A 26 -7.31 -3.08 -9.72
C PRO A 26 -6.71 -2.39 -8.49
N LEU A 27 -7.53 -1.58 -7.81
CA LEU A 27 -7.13 -0.80 -6.64
C LEU A 27 -6.51 -1.68 -5.55
N VAL A 28 -7.08 -2.85 -5.32
CA VAL A 28 -6.59 -3.77 -4.28
C VAL A 28 -5.18 -4.28 -4.56
N VAL A 29 -4.79 -4.43 -5.82
CA VAL A 29 -3.42 -4.79 -6.19
C VAL A 29 -2.50 -3.63 -5.84
N HIS A 30 -2.87 -2.40 -6.21
CA HIS A 30 -2.06 -1.23 -5.88
C HIS A 30 -1.89 -1.02 -4.37
N LEU A 31 -2.93 -1.25 -3.58
CA LEU A 31 -2.87 -1.19 -2.11
C LEU A 31 -1.95 -2.27 -1.53
N LEU A 32 -2.02 -3.50 -2.07
CA LEU A 32 -1.14 -4.58 -1.64
C LEU A 32 0.33 -4.29 -1.98
N ASP A 33 0.59 -3.82 -3.20
CA ASP A 33 1.93 -3.41 -3.64
C ASP A 33 2.48 -2.32 -2.72
N THR A 34 1.67 -1.30 -2.43
CA THR A 34 2.04 -0.18 -1.55
C THR A 34 2.34 -0.65 -0.14
N LYS A 35 1.49 -1.50 0.45
CA LYS A 35 1.72 -2.10 1.78
C LYS A 35 3.06 -2.83 1.82
N ASN A 36 3.36 -3.63 0.80
CA ASN A 36 4.58 -4.42 0.74
C ASN A 36 5.82 -3.52 0.63
N VAL A 37 5.75 -2.47 -0.19
CA VAL A 37 6.82 -1.46 -0.30
C VAL A 37 7.03 -0.75 1.04
N ILE A 38 5.96 -0.29 1.71
CA ILE A 38 6.06 0.35 3.03
C ILE A 38 6.75 -0.57 4.03
N ASN A 39 6.34 -1.84 4.11
CA ASN A 39 6.95 -2.82 5.01
C ASN A 39 8.45 -3.04 4.71
N TRP A 40 8.80 -3.15 3.42
CA TRP A 40 10.20 -3.30 3.02
C TRP A 40 11.03 -2.08 3.40
N LEU A 41 10.54 -0.86 3.09
CA LEU A 41 11.22 0.39 3.45
C LEU A 41 11.39 0.52 4.96
N TYR A 42 10.35 0.21 5.73
CA TYR A 42 10.43 0.26 7.18
C TYR A 42 11.52 -0.66 7.74
N GLY A 43 11.58 -1.91 7.26
CA GLY A 43 12.53 -2.92 7.72
C GLY A 43 13.97 -2.74 7.23
N HIS A 44 14.16 -2.22 6.02
CA HIS A 44 15.46 -2.29 5.32
C HIS A 44 16.01 -0.93 4.87
N TRP A 45 15.19 0.12 4.83
CA TRP A 45 15.61 1.43 4.35
C TRP A 45 15.72 2.46 5.49
N LEU A 46 14.77 2.44 6.42
CA LEU A 46 14.79 3.37 7.53
C LEU A 46 15.92 3.05 8.52
N THR A 47 16.44 4.09 9.18
CA THR A 47 17.37 3.92 10.30
C THR A 47 16.61 3.58 11.59
N ASP A 48 17.33 3.06 12.59
CA ASP A 48 16.74 2.80 13.91
C ASP A 48 16.15 4.05 14.56
N GLY A 49 16.81 5.22 14.38
CA GLY A 49 16.29 6.49 14.89
C GLY A 49 14.95 6.86 14.25
N GLN A 50 14.83 6.73 12.93
CA GLN A 50 13.58 6.99 12.22
C GLN A 50 12.46 6.03 12.63
N ARG A 51 12.77 4.73 12.77
CA ARG A 51 11.81 3.73 13.26
C ARG A 51 11.32 4.05 14.68
N LYS A 52 12.23 4.45 15.58
CA LYS A 52 11.87 4.84 16.95
C LYS A 52 10.94 6.05 16.99
N VAL A 53 11.17 7.06 16.16
CA VAL A 53 10.26 8.23 16.06
C VAL A 53 8.87 7.81 15.61
N ILE A 54 8.77 6.97 14.57
CA ILE A 54 7.48 6.45 14.07
C ILE A 54 6.76 5.67 15.18
N GLN A 55 7.47 4.79 15.89
CA GLN A 55 6.90 3.98 16.98
C GLN A 55 6.43 4.82 18.18
N GLY A 56 7.20 5.85 18.55
CA GLY A 56 6.85 6.75 19.65
C GLY A 56 5.53 7.47 19.40
N ASN A 57 5.34 8.01 18.20
CA ASN A 57 4.09 8.70 17.82
C ASN A 57 2.89 7.75 17.79
N LEU A 58 3.05 6.51 17.32
CA LEU A 58 1.97 5.52 17.30
C LEU A 58 1.56 5.05 18.70
N SER A 59 2.48 5.04 19.67
CA SER A 59 2.15 4.70 21.06
C SER A 59 1.38 5.81 21.78
N GLU A 60 1.55 7.07 21.38
CA GLU A 60 0.80 8.20 21.92
C GLU A 60 -0.64 8.22 21.41
N GLU A 61 -0.86 7.90 20.12
CA GLU A 61 -2.20 7.80 19.53
C GLU A 61 -3.00 6.58 20.02
N ALA A 62 -2.34 5.46 20.35
CA ALA A 62 -3.01 4.25 20.86
C ALA A 62 -3.41 4.34 22.35
N GLY A 63 -2.92 5.37 23.06
CA GLY A 63 -3.24 5.65 24.47
C GLY A 63 -4.37 6.67 24.68
N GLN A 64 -5.00 7.14 23.61
CA GLN A 64 -6.21 7.99 23.61
C GLN A 64 -7.45 7.18 23.23
#